data_AF-A0AAC9K7I3-F1
#
_entry.id   AF-A0AAC9K7I3-F1
#
_cell.length_a   1.000
_cell.length_b   1.000
_cell.length_c   1.000
_cell.angle_alpha   90.00
_cell.angle_beta   90.00
_cell.angle_gamma   90.00
#
_symmetry.space_group_name_H-M   'P 1'
#
loop_
_entity.id
_entity.type
_entity.pdbx_description
1 polymer ?
#
loop_
_entity_poly.entity_id
_entity_poly.type
_entity_poly.pdbx_seq_one_letter_code
_entity_poly.pdbx_strand_id
1 'polypeptide(L)'
;MGDLLENAVRFGVAGEVMAAGEGIETMLSLRFVLPTMPMVAALSAAHLSAILFPDTLRRLYIARDDDPAGDSAMATLIDRAQEAGIEAIVISPRLGDFNEDLRLLGADALRAASRVQIAAQDVARFMELAA
;
A
#
# COMPACT_ATOMS: atom_id res chain seq x y z
N MET A 1 3.13 20.73 -15.47
CA MET A 1 2.75 19.36 -15.02
C MET A 1 1.26 19.24 -15.23
N GLY A 2 0.82 18.29 -16.07
CA GLY A 2 -0.59 18.09 -16.40
C GLY A 2 -1.38 17.54 -15.20
N ASP A 3 -2.70 17.70 -15.26
CA ASP A 3 -3.70 17.24 -14.27
C ASP A 3 -3.62 15.72 -14.04
N LEU A 4 -2.66 15.28 -13.24
CA LEU A 4 -2.43 13.88 -12.88
C LEU A 4 -2.92 13.56 -11.46
N LEU A 5 -3.65 14.48 -10.83
CA LEU A 5 -4.19 14.31 -9.47
C LEU A 5 -5.18 13.13 -9.34
N GLU A 6 -5.66 12.58 -10.47
CA GLU A 6 -6.59 11.44 -10.51
C GLU A 6 -6.03 10.17 -11.20
N ASN A 7 -4.80 10.22 -11.73
CA ASN A 7 -4.24 9.13 -12.54
C ASN A 7 -3.43 8.15 -11.70
N ALA A 8 -4.12 7.40 -10.84
CA ALA A 8 -3.55 6.27 -10.11
C ALA A 8 -4.13 4.94 -10.61
N VAL A 9 -3.31 3.90 -10.65
CA VAL A 9 -3.79 2.55 -11.01
C VAL A 9 -4.47 1.94 -9.80
N ARG A 10 -5.77 1.67 -9.92
CA ARG A 10 -6.60 1.14 -8.83
C ARG A 10 -6.87 -0.35 -9.02
N PHE A 11 -6.76 -1.08 -7.92
CA PHE A 11 -7.01 -2.50 -7.82
C PHE A 11 -8.14 -2.74 -6.84
N GLY A 12 -9.31 -3.15 -7.34
CA GLY A 12 -10.51 -3.28 -6.51
C GLY A 12 -11.16 -1.93 -6.17
N VAL A 13 -12.26 -1.99 -5.43
CA VAL A 13 -13.02 -0.81 -5.00
C VAL A 13 -12.59 -0.45 -3.58
N ALA A 14 -12.17 0.80 -3.36
CA ALA A 14 -11.78 1.26 -2.04
C ALA A 14 -12.97 1.22 -1.07
N GLY A 15 -12.71 0.81 0.17
CA GLY A 15 -13.71 0.74 1.23
C GLY A 15 -13.15 1.33 2.52
N GLU A 16 -13.35 0.64 3.64
CA GLU A 16 -12.83 1.07 4.93
C GLU A 16 -11.31 0.87 5.09
N VAL A 17 -10.74 -0.03 4.29
CA VAL A 17 -9.31 -0.35 4.30
C VAL A 17 -8.80 -0.38 2.86
N MET A 18 -7.63 0.22 2.64
CA MET A 18 -6.90 0.11 1.37
C MET A 18 -5.39 0.18 1.59
N ALA A 19 -4.62 -0.22 0.58
CA ALA A 19 -3.18 0.08 0.52
C ALA A 19 -2.85 1.07 -0.61
N ALA A 20 -1.79 1.84 -0.42
CA ALA A 20 -1.24 2.75 -1.43
C ALA A 20 0.28 2.67 -1.48
N GLY A 21 0.84 2.80 -2.68
CA GLY A 21 2.29 2.85 -2.91
C GLY A 21 2.60 3.56 -4.21
N GLU A 22 3.88 3.79 -4.48
CA GLU A 22 4.32 4.49 -5.69
C GLU A 22 4.29 3.56 -6.91
N GLY A 23 5.02 2.45 -6.86
CA GLY A 23 5.19 1.53 -7.99
C GLY A 23 4.02 0.57 -8.22
N ILE A 24 3.68 0.34 -9.50
CA ILE A 24 2.72 -0.73 -9.89
C ILE A 24 3.25 -2.11 -9.47
N GLU A 25 4.55 -2.36 -9.67
CA GLU A 25 5.19 -3.64 -9.35
C GLU A 25 5.17 -3.92 -7.85
N THR A 26 5.42 -2.89 -7.03
CA THR A 26 5.26 -2.93 -5.57
C THR A 26 3.84 -3.33 -5.19
N MET A 27 2.83 -2.64 -5.72
CA MET A 27 1.43 -2.94 -5.39
C MET A 27 0.97 -4.30 -5.90
N LEU A 28 1.41 -4.74 -7.08
CA LEU A 28 1.11 -6.08 -7.60
C LEU A 28 1.76 -7.18 -6.76
N SER A 29 2.98 -6.97 -6.28
CA SER A 29 3.69 -7.93 -5.42
C SER A 29 2.96 -8.09 -4.08
N LEU A 30 2.51 -6.98 -3.47
CA LEU A 30 1.65 -7.02 -2.29
C LEU A 30 0.28 -7.66 -2.57
N ARG A 31 -0.33 -7.35 -3.70
CA ARG A 31 -1.62 -7.92 -4.12
C ARG A 31 -1.55 -9.43 -4.28
N PHE A 32 -0.39 -9.97 -4.66
CA PHE A 32 -0.18 -11.41 -4.75
C PHE A 32 -0.43 -12.13 -3.42
N VAL A 33 -0.05 -11.51 -2.29
CA VAL A 33 -0.23 -12.08 -0.95
C VAL A 33 -1.48 -11.55 -0.22
N LEU A 34 -2.07 -10.45 -0.70
CA LEU A 34 -3.29 -9.81 -0.19
C LEU A 34 -4.34 -9.65 -1.31
N PRO A 35 -4.84 -10.76 -1.89
CA PRO A 35 -5.58 -10.75 -3.16
C PRO A 35 -6.86 -9.94 -3.17
N THR A 36 -7.48 -9.69 -2.02
CA THR A 36 -8.77 -8.97 -1.94
C THR A 36 -8.66 -7.58 -1.34
N MET A 37 -7.46 -7.14 -0.92
CA MET A 37 -7.26 -5.78 -0.42
C MET A 37 -7.36 -4.77 -1.57
N PRO A 38 -8.16 -3.70 -1.44
CA PRO A 38 -8.15 -2.60 -2.39
C PRO A 38 -6.79 -1.90 -2.37
N MET A 39 -6.21 -1.64 -3.54
CA MET A 39 -4.87 -1.06 -3.64
C MET A 39 -4.79 0.05 -4.69
N VAL A 40 -3.89 1.00 -4.49
CA VAL A 40 -3.62 2.09 -5.42
C VAL A 40 -2.13 2.25 -5.65
N ALA A 41 -1.70 2.23 -6.92
CA ALA A 41 -0.35 2.63 -7.32
C ALA A 41 -0.40 4.06 -7.87
N ALA A 42 0.31 4.97 -7.21
CA ALA A 42 0.28 6.41 -7.51
C ALA A 42 1.16 6.82 -8.69
N LEU A 43 2.10 5.97 -9.09
CA LEU A 43 3.03 6.16 -10.20
C LEU A 43 4.08 7.28 -10.00
N SER A 44 4.06 7.96 -8.86
CA SER A 44 5.16 8.81 -8.37
C SER A 44 4.98 9.12 -6.88
N ALA A 45 6.08 9.47 -6.20
CA ALA A 45 6.07 10.01 -4.84
C ALA A 45 5.13 11.23 -4.68
N ALA A 46 5.13 12.13 -5.68
CA ALA A 46 4.29 13.34 -5.67
C ALA A 46 2.79 13.02 -5.79
N HIS A 47 2.42 12.01 -6.57
CA HIS A 47 1.03 11.57 -6.65
C HIS A 47 0.62 10.78 -5.41
N LEU A 48 1.54 9.99 -4.84
CA LEU A 48 1.29 9.23 -3.62
C LEU A 48 0.92 10.16 -2.47
N SER A 49 1.67 11.25 -2.29
CA SER A 49 1.38 12.26 -1.28
C SER A 49 0.10 13.05 -1.54
N ALA A 50 -0.46 13.00 -2.76
CA ALA A 50 -1.65 13.73 -3.19
C ALA A 50 -2.91 12.86 -3.34
N ILE A 51 -2.85 11.54 -3.07
CA ILE A 51 -4.01 10.65 -3.21
C ILE A 51 -5.22 11.19 -2.44
N LEU A 52 -6.39 11.12 -3.07
CA LEU A 52 -7.67 11.41 -2.44
C LEU A 52 -8.16 10.19 -1.66
N PHE A 53 -8.51 10.41 -0.39
CA PHE A 53 -9.09 9.39 0.47
C PHE A 53 -10.60 9.31 0.25
N PRO A 54 -11.16 8.11 0.03
CA PRO A 54 -12.61 7.91 0.10
C PRO A 54 -13.14 8.27 1.50
N ASP A 55 -14.34 8.84 1.58
CA ASP A 55 -14.98 9.20 2.86
C ASP A 55 -15.19 8.00 3.79
N THR A 56 -15.27 6.80 3.22
CA THR A 56 -15.42 5.54 3.96
C THR A 56 -14.10 5.05 4.56
N LEU A 57 -12.96 5.59 4.14
CA LEU A 57 -11.65 5.07 4.50
C LEU A 57 -11.37 5.29 5.99
N ARG A 58 -10.95 4.22 6.67
CA ARG A 58 -10.60 4.23 8.10
C ARG A 58 -9.16 3.81 8.33
N ARG A 59 -8.60 2.98 7.45
CA ARG A 59 -7.22 2.51 7.54
C ARG A 59 -6.52 2.51 6.18
N LEU A 60 -5.35 3.12 6.15
CA LEU A 60 -4.48 3.18 4.98
C LEU A 60 -3.18 2.43 5.28
N TYR A 61 -2.91 1.39 4.50
CA TYR A 61 -1.59 0.77 4.46
C TYR A 61 -0.71 1.47 3.43
N ILE A 62 0.45 1.96 3.84
CA ILE A 62 1.39 2.66 2.97
C ILE A 62 2.54 1.71 2.65
N ALA A 63 2.57 1.21 1.41
CA ALA A 63 3.68 0.42 0.89
C ALA A 63 4.83 1.38 0.54
N ARG A 64 5.89 1.33 1.34
CA ARG A 64 7.07 2.18 1.18
C ARG A 64 8.10 1.49 0.30
N ASP A 65 8.54 2.18 -0.74
CA ASP A 65 9.80 1.87 -1.42
C ASP A 65 10.94 2.51 -0.58
N ASP A 66 12.06 1.81 -0.36
CA ASP A 66 13.13 2.24 0.56
C ASP A 66 14.06 3.29 -0.07
N ASP A 67 13.51 4.46 -0.41
CA ASP A 67 14.25 5.60 -0.95
C ASP A 67 13.81 6.96 -0.36
N PRO A 68 14.64 8.02 -0.48
CA PRO A 68 14.36 9.32 0.13
C PRO A 68 13.12 10.05 -0.40
N ALA A 69 12.70 9.77 -1.64
CA ALA A 69 11.49 10.36 -2.20
C ALA A 69 10.25 9.68 -1.62
N GLY A 70 10.29 8.35 -1.49
CA GLY A 70 9.31 7.55 -0.77
C GLY A 70 9.12 8.01 0.68
N ASP A 71 10.20 8.33 1.39
CA ASP A 71 10.15 8.84 2.77
C ASP A 71 9.35 10.13 2.92
N SER A 72 9.63 11.09 2.04
CA SER A 72 8.98 12.41 2.08
C SER A 72 7.50 12.30 1.70
N ALA A 73 7.18 11.46 0.71
CA ALA A 73 5.81 11.21 0.31
C ALA A 73 5.01 10.49 1.40
N MET A 74 5.62 9.51 2.05
CA MET A 74 5.04 8.77 3.17
C MET A 74 4.73 9.72 4.34
N ALA A 75 5.68 10.56 4.76
CA ALA A 75 5.48 11.51 5.85
C ALA A 75 4.28 12.43 5.57
N THR A 76 4.23 13.01 4.38
CA THR A 76 3.11 13.86 3.94
C THR A 76 1.78 13.10 3.94
N LEU A 77 1.79 11.84 3.47
CA LEU A 77 0.59 11.02 3.39
C LEU A 77 0.07 10.61 4.78
N ILE A 78 0.98 10.33 5.72
CA ILE A 78 0.64 10.06 7.12
C ILE A 78 0.00 11.28 7.76
N ASP A 79 0.59 12.46 7.61
CA ASP A 79 0.04 13.70 8.18
C ASP A 79 -1.38 13.95 7.65
N ARG A 80 -1.59 13.86 6.33
CA ARG A 80 -2.91 14.00 5.71
C ARG A 80 -3.91 12.95 6.18
N ALA A 81 -3.48 11.69 6.33
CA ALA A 81 -4.34 10.62 6.82
C ALA A 81 -4.77 10.90 8.27
N GLN A 82 -3.85 11.35 9.12
CA GLN A 82 -4.14 11.73 10.50
C GLN A 82 -5.12 12.90 10.59
N GLU A 83 -4.93 13.94 9.77
CA GLU A 83 -5.86 15.07 9.67
C GLU A 83 -7.28 14.64 9.25
N ALA A 84 -7.37 13.60 8.41
CA ALA A 84 -8.63 13.00 7.99
C ALA A 84 -9.20 11.96 8.99
N GLY A 85 -8.51 11.69 10.12
CA GLY A 85 -8.91 10.68 11.10
C GLY A 85 -8.76 9.24 10.60
N ILE A 86 -7.84 9.01 9.68
CA ILE A 86 -7.53 7.71 9.06
C ILE A 86 -6.28 7.14 9.73
N GLU A 87 -6.34 5.87 10.13
CA GLU A 87 -5.20 5.13 10.67
C GLU A 87 -4.21 4.81 9.53
N ALA A 88 -3.04 5.44 9.54
CA ALA A 88 -1.97 5.16 8.58
C ALA A 88 -0.96 4.14 9.15
N ILE A 89 -0.72 3.03 8.44
CA ILE A 89 0.22 1.98 8.82
C ILE A 89 1.21 1.77 7.69
N VAL A 90 2.50 1.91 7.97
CA VAL A 90 3.56 1.67 6.97
C VAL A 90 3.84 0.17 6.89
N ILE A 91 3.95 -0.35 5.66
CA ILE A 91 4.44 -1.70 5.37
C ILE A 91 5.74 -1.54 4.59
N SER A 92 6.79 -2.18 5.08
CA SER A 92 8.12 -2.18 4.47
C SER A 92 8.49 -3.56 3.91
N PRO A 93 9.22 -3.61 2.78
CA PRO A 93 9.87 -4.81 2.30
C PRO A 93 11.00 -5.24 3.26
N ARG A 94 11.47 -6.48 3.13
CA ARG A 94 12.63 -7.01 3.87
C ARG A 94 13.95 -6.71 3.16
N LEU A 95 13.93 -6.69 1.83
CA LEU A 95 15.05 -6.32 0.98
C LEU A 95 14.86 -4.88 0.46
N GLY A 96 15.16 -4.59 -0.81
CA GLY A 96 15.00 -3.26 -1.37
C GLY A 96 13.55 -2.90 -1.69
N ASP A 97 12.80 -3.81 -2.32
CA ASP A 97 11.40 -3.60 -2.68
C ASP A 97 10.57 -4.90 -2.56
N PHE A 98 9.24 -4.76 -2.63
CA PHE A 98 8.32 -5.90 -2.51
C PHE A 98 8.43 -6.90 -3.67
N ASN A 99 8.85 -6.45 -4.86
CA ASN A 99 9.08 -7.32 -6.00
C ASN A 99 10.34 -8.17 -5.81
N GLU A 100 11.39 -7.58 -5.28
CA GLU A 100 12.63 -8.25 -4.90
C GLU A 100 12.36 -9.30 -3.80
N ASP A 101 11.60 -8.94 -2.77
CA ASP A 101 11.14 -9.89 -1.75
C ASP A 101 10.39 -11.07 -2.39
N LEU A 102 9.43 -10.80 -3.28
CA LEU A 102 8.66 -11.84 -3.96
C LEU A 102 9.55 -12.76 -4.81
N ARG A 103 10.53 -12.19 -5.52
CA ARG A 103 11.40 -12.91 -6.46
C ARG A 103 12.50 -13.70 -5.77
N LEU A 104 13.10 -13.16 -4.70
CA LEU A 104 14.26 -13.75 -4.03
C LEU A 104 13.88 -14.58 -2.79
N LEU A 105 12.90 -14.13 -2.02
CA LEU A 105 12.46 -14.82 -0.79
C LEU A 105 11.22 -15.71 -1.02
N GLY A 106 10.45 -15.42 -2.07
CA GLY A 106 9.26 -16.18 -2.45
C GLY A 106 7.97 -15.70 -1.76
N ALA A 107 6.85 -16.20 -2.26
CA ALA A 107 5.51 -15.79 -1.84
C ALA A 107 5.22 -16.05 -0.35
N ASP A 108 5.66 -17.19 0.19
CA ASP A 108 5.41 -17.54 1.60
C ASP A 108 6.17 -16.60 2.55
N ALA A 109 7.40 -16.23 2.19
CA ALA A 109 8.20 -15.30 2.98
C ALA A 109 7.61 -13.90 2.95
N LEU A 110 7.19 -13.42 1.76
CA LEU A 110 6.49 -12.15 1.60
C LEU A 110 5.17 -12.15 2.39
N ARG A 111 4.36 -13.20 2.27
CA ARG A 111 3.10 -13.36 3.00
C ARG A 111 3.32 -13.31 4.51
N ALA A 112 4.32 -14.03 5.03
CA ALA A 112 4.66 -14.01 6.45
C ALA A 112 5.14 -12.61 6.91
N ALA A 113 5.94 -11.92 6.08
CA ALA A 113 6.43 -10.57 6.37
C ALA A 113 5.30 -9.52 6.38
N SER A 114 4.38 -9.57 5.43
CA SER A 114 3.22 -8.67 5.39
C SER A 114 2.24 -8.96 6.51
N ARG A 115 2.04 -10.24 6.88
CA ARG A 115 1.09 -10.66 7.93
C ARG A 115 1.39 -10.01 9.28
N VAL A 116 2.65 -9.83 9.65
CA VAL A 116 3.03 -9.25 10.95
C VAL A 116 2.94 -7.72 10.98
N GLN A 117 2.82 -7.08 9.81
CA GLN A 117 2.72 -5.62 9.67
C GLN A 117 1.25 -5.15 9.53
N ILE A 118 0.32 -6.07 9.31
CA ILE A 118 -1.10 -5.80 9.08
C ILE A 118 -1.91 -6.12 10.34
N ALA A 119 -2.99 -5.38 10.57
CA ALA A 119 -3.88 -5.61 11.69
C ALA A 119 -4.51 -7.02 11.58
N ALA A 120 -4.63 -7.73 12.70
CA ALA A 120 -5.11 -9.12 12.69
C ALA A 120 -6.47 -9.31 11.98
N GLN A 121 -7.38 -8.34 12.15
CA GLN A 121 -8.68 -8.30 11.46
C GLN A 121 -8.57 -8.21 9.93
N ASP A 122 -7.55 -7.51 9.44
CA ASP A 122 -7.32 -7.31 8.01
C ASP A 122 -6.54 -8.48 7.39
N VAL A 123 -5.71 -9.18 8.17
CA VAL A 123 -5.13 -10.46 7.77
C VAL A 123 -6.24 -11.46 7.45
N ALA A 124 -7.21 -11.63 8.35
CA ALA A 124 -8.33 -12.54 8.12
C ALA A 124 -9.16 -12.11 6.89
N ARG A 125 -9.39 -10.81 6.72
CA ARG A 125 -10.20 -10.27 5.61
C ARG A 125 -9.54 -10.37 4.24
N PHE A 126 -8.23 -10.11 4.16
CA PHE A 126 -7.54 -9.88 2.90
C PHE A 126 -6.56 -10.97 2.49
N MET A 127 -6.18 -11.83 3.42
CA MET A 127 -5.20 -12.89 3.19
C MET A 127 -5.84 -14.28 3.00
N GLU A 128 -7.08 -14.50 3.47
CA GLU A 128 -7.74 -15.82 3.49
C GLU A 128 -8.40 -16.30 2.18
N LEU A 129 -8.01 -15.77 1.02
CA LEU A 129 -8.46 -16.28 -0.29
C LEU A 129 -7.30 -16.58 -1.23
N ALA A 130 -6.21 -17.12 -0.69
CA ALA A 130 -5.18 -17.79 -1.47
C ALA A 130 -5.25 -19.29 -1.13
N ALA A 131 -6.28 -19.96 -1.62
CA ALA A 131 -6.40 -21.42 -1.62
C ALA A 131 -6.26 -21.92 -3.06
#